data_AF-A0A966U5C5-F1
#
_entry.id   AF-A0A966U5C5-F1
#
_cell.length_a   1.000
_cell.length_b   1.000
_cell.length_c   1.000
_cell.angle_alpha   90.00
_cell.angle_beta   90.00
_cell.angle_gamma   90.00
#
_symmetry.space_group_name_H-M   'P 1'
#
loop_
_entity.id
_entity.type
_entity.pdbx_description
1 polymer ?
#
loop_
_entity_poly.entity_id
_entity_poly.type
_entity_poly.pdbx_seq_one_letter_code
_entity_poly.pdbx_strand_id
1 'polypeptide(L)'
;MKRLSEKLVQSWASLGPKFLPFADAATPDLPLSRLLRLSLFQVSVGMALVLLIGTLNRVMIVELGVPASLVAIMVSLPLVFAPFRALIGFRSDTHRSELGWRRVP
;
A
#
# COMPACT_ATOMS: atom_id res chain seq x y z
N MET A 1 23.18 -17.71 7.44
CA MET A 1 21.79 -17.20 7.49
C MET A 1 21.11 -17.07 6.11
N LYS A 2 21.79 -16.74 5.00
CA LYS A 2 21.17 -16.61 3.66
C LYS A 2 20.51 -17.91 3.12
N ARG A 3 21.20 -19.06 3.24
CA ARG A 3 20.73 -20.37 2.74
C ARG A 3 19.43 -20.90 3.39
N LEU A 4 19.14 -20.50 4.63
CA LEU A 4 17.94 -20.99 5.33
C LEU A 4 16.68 -20.27 4.81
N SER A 5 16.80 -18.97 4.57
CA SER A 5 15.74 -18.15 3.97
C SER A 5 15.46 -18.57 2.53
N GLU A 6 16.50 -18.83 1.73
CA GLU A 6 16.35 -19.32 0.36
C GLU A 6 15.63 -20.67 0.28
N LYS A 7 15.96 -21.62 1.17
CA LYS A 7 15.29 -22.93 1.25
C LYS A 7 13.83 -22.82 1.72
N LEU A 8 13.53 -21.93 2.66
CA LEU A 8 12.16 -21.68 3.11
C LEU A 8 11.35 -21.02 1.98
N VAL A 9 11.87 -19.99 1.34
CA VAL A 9 11.22 -19.31 0.20
C VAL A 9 11.02 -20.28 -0.97
N GLN A 10 11.99 -21.15 -1.29
CA GLN A 10 11.83 -22.18 -2.33
C GLN A 10 10.82 -23.26 -1.95
N SER A 11 10.78 -23.69 -0.68
CA SER A 11 9.80 -24.67 -0.20
C SER A 11 8.38 -24.10 -0.24
N TRP A 12 8.21 -22.83 0.16
CA TRP A 12 6.94 -22.11 0.05
C TRP A 12 6.56 -21.81 -1.41
N ALA A 13 7.50 -21.49 -2.29
CA ALA A 13 7.24 -21.32 -3.72
C ALA A 13 6.94 -22.66 -4.44
N SER A 14 7.45 -23.78 -3.91
CA SER A 14 7.16 -25.13 -4.43
C SER A 14 5.76 -25.64 -4.06
N LEU A 15 5.08 -25.00 -3.09
CA LEU A 15 3.66 -25.17 -2.79
C LEU A 15 2.76 -24.45 -3.82
N GLY A 16 3.09 -24.61 -5.09
CA GLY A 16 2.22 -24.47 -6.26
C GLY A 16 1.60 -23.08 -6.59
N PRO A 17 1.47 -22.75 -7.89
CA PRO A 17 0.72 -21.58 -8.37
C PRO A 17 -0.78 -21.62 -8.00
N LYS A 18 -1.27 -22.73 -7.44
CA LYS A 18 -2.65 -22.88 -6.93
C LYS A 18 -2.88 -22.16 -5.60
N PHE A 19 -1.83 -21.95 -4.79
CA PHE A 19 -1.92 -21.23 -3.50
C PHE A 19 -1.21 -19.86 -3.52
N LEU A 20 -0.32 -19.63 -4.49
CA LEU A 20 0.41 -18.38 -4.66
C LEU A 20 0.26 -17.86 -6.10
N PRO A 21 -0.94 -17.38 -6.53
CA PRO A 21 -1.15 -16.84 -7.88
C PRO A 21 -0.30 -15.60 -8.19
N PHE A 22 0.33 -15.02 -7.18
CA PHE A 22 1.27 -13.90 -7.27
C PHE A 22 2.74 -14.35 -7.37
N ALA A 23 3.04 -15.65 -7.30
CA ALA A 23 4.39 -16.17 -7.52
C ALA A 23 4.90 -15.84 -8.93
N ASP A 24 3.98 -15.78 -9.91
CA ASP A 24 4.26 -15.40 -11.29
C ASP A 24 4.60 -13.91 -11.46
N ALA A 25 4.35 -13.07 -10.44
CA ALA A 25 4.68 -11.65 -10.47
C ALA A 25 6.15 -11.34 -10.10
N ALA A 26 6.91 -12.35 -9.67
CA ALA A 26 8.30 -12.18 -9.27
C ALA A 26 9.22 -12.09 -10.51
N THR A 27 9.97 -10.99 -10.61
CA THR A 27 10.98 -10.80 -11.66
C THR A 27 12.39 -10.70 -11.05
N PRO A 28 13.47 -10.84 -11.84
CA PRO A 28 14.83 -10.68 -11.32
C PRO A 28 15.07 -9.34 -10.58
N ASP A 29 14.40 -8.28 -11.02
CA ASP A 29 14.49 -6.93 -10.41
C ASP A 29 13.57 -6.74 -9.20
N LEU A 30 12.50 -7.55 -9.08
CA LEU A 30 11.50 -7.51 -8.01
C LEU A 30 11.31 -8.92 -7.41
N PRO A 31 12.27 -9.39 -6.59
CA PRO A 31 12.16 -10.69 -5.94
C PRO A 31 11.02 -10.71 -4.91
N LEU A 32 10.45 -11.90 -4.64
CA LEU A 32 9.33 -12.09 -3.71
C LEU A 32 9.55 -11.46 -2.32
N SER A 33 10.78 -11.48 -1.81
CA SER A 33 11.13 -10.86 -0.52
C SER A 33 10.94 -9.33 -0.52
N ARG A 34 11.18 -8.67 -1.65
CA ARG A 34 10.94 -7.24 -1.83
C ARG A 34 9.44 -6.95 -1.94
N LEU A 35 8.70 -7.77 -2.69
CA LEU A 35 7.23 -7.66 -2.79
C LEU A 35 6.56 -7.83 -1.42
N LEU A 36 6.98 -8.81 -0.62
CA LEU A 36 6.50 -9.01 0.75
C LEU A 36 6.80 -7.83 1.66
N ARG A 37 7.97 -7.19 1.54
CA ARG A 37 8.27 -5.99 2.33
C ARG A 37 7.38 -4.81 1.92
N LEU A 38 7.19 -4.61 0.62
CA LEU A 38 6.32 -3.54 0.10
C LEU A 38 4.85 -3.76 0.49
N SER A 39 4.38 -5.01 0.50
CA SER A 39 3.02 -5.32 0.94
C SER A 39 2.82 -5.10 2.44
N LEU A 40 3.81 -5.42 3.28
CA LEU A 40 3.74 -5.12 4.73
C LEU A 40 3.65 -3.62 5.03
N PHE A 41 4.30 -2.78 4.22
CA PHE A 41 4.12 -1.34 4.30
C PHE A 41 2.68 -0.95 3.96
N GLN A 42 2.14 -1.47 2.85
CA GLN A 42 0.76 -1.21 2.43
C GLN A 42 -0.27 -1.70 3.47
N VAL A 43 -0.02 -2.85 4.11
CA VAL A 43 -0.88 -3.38 5.20
C VAL A 43 -0.89 -2.42 6.38
N SER A 44 0.28 -1.92 6.81
CA SER A 44 0.39 -0.97 7.92
C SER A 44 -0.34 0.34 7.63
N VAL A 45 -0.17 0.88 6.43
CA VAL A 45 -0.87 2.10 5.99
C VAL A 45 -2.38 1.86 5.94
N GLY A 46 -2.82 0.71 5.42
CA GLY A 46 -4.23 0.33 5.39
C GLY A 46 -4.83 0.22 6.79
N MET A 47 -4.11 -0.40 7.72
CA MET A 47 -4.53 -0.54 9.13
C MET A 47 -4.72 0.84 9.78
N ALA A 48 -3.73 1.73 9.64
CA ALA A 48 -3.80 3.08 10.19
C ALA A 48 -4.98 3.87 9.59
N LEU A 49 -5.19 3.76 8.28
CA LEU A 49 -6.27 4.45 7.58
C LEU A 49 -7.65 3.96 8.02
N VAL A 50 -7.84 2.65 8.20
CA VAL A 50 -9.11 2.07 8.66
C VAL A 50 -9.43 2.54 10.08
N LEU A 51 -8.45 2.51 10.99
CA LEU A 51 -8.63 2.97 12.37
C LEU A 51 -8.93 4.47 12.41
N LEU A 52 -8.19 5.27 11.65
CA LEU A 52 -8.39 6.71 11.60
C LEU A 52 -9.78 7.08 11.03
N ILE A 53 -10.15 6.53 9.88
CA ILE A 53 -11.44 6.84 9.25
C ILE A 53 -12.59 6.31 10.11
N GLY A 54 -12.48 5.11 10.68
CA GLY A 54 -13.52 4.55 11.54
C GLY A 54 -13.77 5.37 12.81
N THR A 55 -12.69 5.79 13.47
CA THR A 55 -12.77 6.63 14.67
C THR A 55 -13.32 8.02 14.34
N LEU A 56 -12.80 8.68 13.31
CA LEU A 56 -13.27 9.99 12.88
C LEU A 56 -14.74 9.95 12.44
N ASN A 57 -15.17 8.95 11.66
CA ASN A 57 -16.56 8.83 11.24
C ASN A 57 -17.51 8.74 12.44
N ARG A 58 -17.15 7.96 13.47
CA ARG A 58 -17.97 7.83 14.68
C ARG A 58 -17.98 9.12 15.50
N VAL A 59 -16.81 9.73 15.75
CA VAL A 59 -16.70 10.98 16.52
C VAL A 59 -17.43 12.11 15.82
N MET A 60 -17.23 12.28 14.51
CA MET A 60 -17.85 13.37 13.75
C MET A 60 -19.38 13.24 13.73
N ILE A 61 -19.93 12.06 13.45
CA ILE A 61 -21.38 11.88 13.32
C ILE A 61 -22.05 11.83 14.69
N VAL A 62 -21.52 11.04 15.62
CA VAL A 62 -22.21 10.72 16.88
C VAL A 62 -21.89 11.73 17.97
N GLU A 63 -20.63 12.17 18.11
CA GLU A 63 -20.22 13.04 19.22
C GLU A 63 -20.30 14.51 18.86
N LEU A 64 -19.86 14.89 17.66
CA LEU A 64 -19.87 16.28 17.19
C LEU A 64 -21.17 16.66 16.45
N GLY A 65 -22.05 15.70 16.17
CA GLY A 65 -23.32 15.94 15.49
C GLY A 65 -23.18 16.43 14.04
N VAL A 66 -22.03 16.18 13.39
CA VAL A 66 -21.80 16.56 11.99
C VAL A 66 -22.72 15.76 11.07
N PRO A 67 -23.38 16.39 10.08
CA PRO A 67 -24.27 15.69 9.16
C PRO A 67 -23.54 14.56 8.42
N ALA A 68 -24.13 13.37 8.42
CA ALA A 68 -23.56 12.19 7.75
C ALA A 68 -23.33 12.41 6.24
N SER A 69 -24.14 13.26 5.59
CA SER A 69 -23.97 13.64 4.19
C SER A 69 -22.64 14.37 3.94
N LEU A 70 -22.25 15.28 4.84
CA LEU A 70 -21.00 16.01 4.74
C LEU A 70 -19.79 15.08 4.94
N VAL A 71 -19.86 14.22 5.97
CA VAL A 71 -18.82 13.22 6.25
C VAL A 71 -18.68 12.26 5.07
N ALA A 72 -19.78 11.79 4.48
CA ALA A 72 -19.77 10.90 3.32
C ALA A 72 -19.09 11.54 2.09
N ILE A 73 -19.33 12.82 1.83
CA ILE A 73 -18.63 13.55 0.75
C ILE A 73 -17.13 13.55 1.04
N MET A 74 -16.71 13.93 2.25
CA MET A 74 -15.29 13.97 2.64
C MET A 74 -14.60 12.59 2.48
N VAL A 75 -15.26 11.52 2.91
CA VAL A 75 -14.75 10.14 2.82
C VAL A 75 -14.71 9.64 1.37
N SER A 76 -15.55 10.17 0.48
CA SER A 76 -15.54 9.80 -0.94
C SER A 76 -14.38 10.41 -1.74
N LEU A 77 -13.78 11.51 -1.29
CA LEU A 77 -12.71 12.22 -2.03
C LEU A 77 -11.55 11.29 -2.44
N PRO A 78 -10.94 10.49 -1.54
CA PRO A 78 -9.84 9.60 -1.92
C PRO A 78 -10.19 8.59 -3.02
N LEU A 79 -11.45 8.16 -3.09
CA LEU A 79 -11.95 7.26 -4.14
C LEU A 79 -12.07 8.00 -5.47
N VAL A 80 -12.64 9.21 -5.47
CA VAL A 80 -12.72 10.08 -6.65
C VAL A 80 -11.33 10.40 -7.19
N PHE A 81 -10.35 10.64 -6.31
CA PHE A 81 -8.97 10.92 -6.69
C PHE A 81 -8.14 9.67 -7.02
N ALA A 82 -8.68 8.46 -6.86
CA ALA A 82 -7.93 7.21 -7.09
C ALA A 82 -7.31 7.09 -8.50
N PRO A 83 -7.99 7.44 -9.60
CA PRO A 83 -7.42 7.36 -10.95
C PRO A 83 -6.21 8.28 -11.13
N PHE A 84 -6.19 9.43 -10.46
CA PHE A 84 -5.09 10.39 -10.54
C PHE A 84 -3.84 9.93 -9.80
N ARG A 85 -3.92 8.94 -8.89
CA ARG A 85 -2.75 8.42 -8.15
C ARG A 85 -1.68 7.87 -9.10
N ALA A 86 -2.09 7.22 -10.19
CA ALA A 86 -1.17 6.72 -11.20
C ALA A 86 -0.43 7.86 -11.94
N LEU A 87 -1.16 8.93 -12.28
CA LEU A 87 -0.57 10.11 -12.91
C LEU A 87 0.39 10.86 -11.97
N ILE A 88 0.02 11.00 -10.69
CA ILE A 88 0.87 11.63 -9.67
C ILE A 88 2.13 10.78 -9.45
N GLY A 89 2.01 9.46 -9.40
CA GLY A 89 3.16 8.54 -9.34
C GLY A 89 4.08 8.68 -10.55
N PHE A 90 3.53 8.70 -11.76
CA PHE A 90 4.31 8.91 -12.99
C PHE A 90 5.05 10.26 -13.02
N ARG A 91 4.38 11.35 -12.60
CA ARG A 91 5.02 12.66 -12.45
C ARG A 91 6.11 12.63 -11.39
N SER A 92 5.87 11.98 -10.25
CA SER A 92 6.87 11.82 -9.17
C SER A 92 8.11 11.05 -9.65
N ASP A 93 7.95 10.09 -10.56
CA ASP A 93 9.08 9.32 -11.11
C ASP A 93 9.85 10.07 -12.20
N THR A 94 9.21 11.03 -12.88
CA THR A 94 9.80 11.80 -13.98
C THR A 94 10.40 13.12 -13.51
N HIS A 95 9.89 13.73 -12.43
CA HIS A 95 10.41 14.99 -11.91
C HIS A 95 11.83 14.81 -11.37
N ARG A 96 12.80 15.52 -11.96
CA ARG A 96 14.12 15.67 -11.34
C ARG A 96 13.94 16.54 -10.10
N SER A 97 14.15 15.95 -8.93
CA SER A 97 14.31 16.71 -7.70
C SER A 97 15.55 17.59 -7.87
N GLU A 98 15.36 18.88 -8.15
CA GLU A 98 16.43 19.90 -8.23
C GLU A 98 17.27 19.95 -6.94
N LEU A 99 16.72 19.47 -5.82
CA LEU A 99 17.39 19.34 -4.51
C LEU A 99 18.11 17.99 -4.28
N GLY A 100 18.21 17.10 -5.27
CA GLY A 100 18.98 15.84 -5.17
C GLY A 100 18.46 14.80 -4.16
N TRP A 101 17.35 15.07 -3.46
CA TRP A 101 16.85 14.27 -2.35
C TRP A 101 15.98 13.07 -2.75
N ARG A 102 16.25 12.46 -3.91
CA ARG A 102 15.38 11.40 -4.46
C ARG A 102 15.41 10.13 -3.60
N ARG A 103 16.52 9.86 -2.90
CA ARG A 103 16.74 8.70 -2.01
C ARG A 103 17.90 9.01 -1.03
N VAL A 104 17.71 9.89 -0.05
CA VAL A 104 18.57 9.81 1.14
C VAL A 104 18.13 8.63 2.00
N PRO A 105 19.05 7.94 2.68
CA PRO A 105 18.72 6.86 3.60
C PRO A 105 17.74 7.29 4.69
#